data_AF-R7C6Q2-F1
#
_entry.id   AF-R7C6Q2-F1
#
_cell.length_a   1.000
_cell.length_b   1.000
_cell.length_c   1.000
_cell.angle_alpha   90.00
_cell.angle_beta   90.00
_cell.angle_gamma   90.00
#
_symmetry.space_group_name_H-M   'P 1'
#
loop_
_entity.id
_entity.type
_entity.pdbx_description
1 polymer ?
#
loop_
_entity_poly.entity_id
_entity_poly.type
_entity_poly.pdbx_seq_one_letter_code
_entity_poly.pdbx_strand_id
1 'polypeptide(L)'
;MARDNDLIQKADGSVAHYDCLFGVIERINLMLEMAILQFQIIQTDYEKFDVYMVVDDEEDIPEVQMLFKKLCDKDQIRGEFTFSFVDYLYPSEKTGKLAWFCSTMKGV
;
A
#
# COMPACT_ATOMS: atom_id res chain seq x y z
N MET A 1 0.96 17.34 11.34
CA MET A 1 1.16 17.55 9.89
C MET A 1 1.67 16.23 9.33
N ALA A 2 0.88 15.59 8.48
CA ALA A 2 1.37 14.48 7.65
C ALA A 2 2.48 15.03 6.73
N ARG A 3 3.50 14.23 6.42
CA ARG A 3 4.52 14.68 5.45
C ARG A 3 3.88 14.62 4.06
N ASP A 4 4.27 15.49 3.13
CA ASP A 4 3.67 15.52 1.79
C ASP A 4 3.77 14.17 1.06
N ASN A 5 4.77 13.35 1.41
CA ASN A 5 4.96 11.99 0.88
C ASN A 5 3.94 10.96 1.40
N ASP A 6 3.09 11.31 2.36
CA ASP A 6 2.05 10.46 2.96
C ASP A 6 0.66 10.71 2.31
N LEU A 7 0.60 11.53 1.26
CA LEU A 7 -0.63 11.95 0.61
C LEU A 7 -0.82 11.27 -0.75
N ILE A 8 -1.97 10.61 -0.91
CA ILE A 8 -2.49 10.13 -2.18
C ILE A 8 -3.06 11.33 -2.94
N GLN A 9 -2.53 11.60 -4.13
CA GLN A 9 -3.00 12.68 -5.00
C GLN A 9 -4.14 12.18 -5.88
N LYS A 10 -5.24 12.93 -6.01
CA LYS A 10 -6.36 12.56 -6.88
C LYS A 10 -6.46 13.50 -8.09
N ALA A 11 -7.11 13.02 -9.15
CA ALA A 11 -7.25 13.77 -10.40
C ALA A 11 -8.07 15.07 -10.26
N ASP A 12 -8.95 15.15 -9.25
CA ASP A 12 -9.72 16.36 -8.92
C ASP A 12 -8.93 17.41 -8.12
N GLY A 13 -7.63 17.17 -7.89
CA GLY A 13 -6.74 18.03 -7.10
C GLY A 13 -6.90 17.86 -5.59
N SER A 14 -7.82 17.00 -5.13
CA SER A 14 -7.92 16.66 -3.72
C SER A 14 -6.83 15.66 -3.32
N VAL A 15 -6.56 15.61 -2.02
CA VAL A 15 -5.59 14.68 -1.42
C VAL A 15 -6.28 13.84 -0.35
N ALA A 16 -5.84 12.59 -0.21
CA ALA A 16 -6.22 11.71 0.89
C ALA A 16 -4.96 11.23 1.62
N HIS A 17 -5.05 10.98 2.91
CA HIS A 17 -3.95 10.35 3.63
C HIS A 17 -3.86 8.87 3.26
N TYR A 18 -2.65 8.33 3.14
CA TYR A 18 -2.44 6.90 2.84
C TYR A 18 -2.94 5.95 3.94
N ASP A 19 -3.34 6.48 5.10
CA ASP A 19 -3.87 5.71 6.24
C ASP A 19 -5.05 4.82 5.85
N CYS A 20 -5.81 5.19 4.80
CA CYS A 20 -6.86 4.32 4.28
C CYS A 20 -6.33 2.99 3.75
N LEU A 21 -5.20 3.01 3.03
CA LEU A 21 -4.53 1.81 2.53
C LEU A 21 -3.78 1.09 3.65
N PHE A 22 -3.17 1.83 4.58
CA PHE A 22 -2.57 1.23 5.78
C PHE A 22 -3.61 0.44 6.60
N GLY A 23 -4.79 1.01 6.80
CA GLY A 23 -5.89 0.34 7.50
C GLY A 23 -6.42 -0.90 6.77
N VAL A 24 -6.23 -1.02 5.45
CA VAL A 24 -6.48 -2.28 4.73
C VAL A 24 -5.46 -3.35 5.15
N ILE A 25 -4.17 -3.02 5.11
CA ILE A 25 -3.08 -3.94 5.51
C ILE A 25 -3.26 -4.43 6.95
N GLU A 26 -3.48 -3.52 7.89
CA GLU A 26 -3.66 -3.86 9.31
C GLU A 26 -4.85 -4.81 9.55
N ARG A 27 -5.94 -4.64 8.79
CA ARG A 27 -7.10 -5.53 8.91
C ARG A 27 -6.83 -6.91 8.31
N ILE A 28 -6.03 -7.01 7.26
CA ILE A 28 -5.59 -8.31 6.73
C ILE A 28 -4.73 -9.01 7.79
N ASN A 29 -3.75 -8.30 8.36
CA ASN A 29 -2.89 -8.85 9.42
C ASN A 29 -3.68 -9.28 10.66
N LEU A 30 -4.77 -8.59 11.00
CA LEU A 30 -5.65 -9.02 12.08
C LEU A 30 -6.47 -10.28 11.72
N MET A 31 -6.86 -10.45 10.45
CA MET A 31 -7.66 -11.59 9.99
C MET A 31 -6.83 -12.86 9.79
N LEU A 32 -5.58 -12.70 9.36
CA LEU A 32 -4.64 -13.78 9.00
C LEU A 32 -3.42 -13.79 9.93
N GLU A 33 -3.60 -13.44 11.20
CA GLU A 33 -2.58 -13.56 12.26
C GLU A 33 -1.16 -13.10 11.86
N MET A 34 -1.02 -11.89 11.31
CA MET A 34 0.24 -11.26 10.85
C MET A 34 0.81 -11.73 9.50
N ALA A 35 -0.04 -12.14 8.56
CA ALA A 35 0.36 -12.56 7.21
C ALA A 35 1.29 -11.61 6.42
N ILE A 36 1.12 -10.30 6.50
CA ILE A 36 1.93 -9.31 5.75
C ILE A 36 3.03 -8.77 6.67
N LEU A 37 4.26 -9.23 6.42
CA LEU A 37 5.45 -8.92 7.21
C LEU A 37 6.06 -7.55 6.86
N GLN A 38 6.06 -7.20 5.57
CA GLN A 38 6.51 -5.90 5.07
C GLN A 38 5.62 -5.48 3.91
N PHE A 39 5.46 -4.18 3.70
CA PHE A 39 4.77 -3.68 2.53
C PHE A 39 5.29 -2.30 2.12
N GLN A 40 5.06 -1.96 0.86
CA GLN A 40 5.25 -0.63 0.32
C GLN A 40 4.23 -0.41 -0.80
N ILE A 41 3.53 0.72 -0.74
CA ILE A 41 2.58 1.13 -1.77
C ILE A 41 3.12 2.37 -2.47
N ILE A 42 3.19 2.31 -3.79
CA ILE A 42 3.71 3.38 -4.63
C ILE A 42 2.58 3.87 -5.51
N GLN A 43 2.17 5.12 -5.33
CA GLN A 43 1.28 5.78 -6.28
C GLN A 43 2.06 6.18 -7.53
N THR A 44 1.70 5.59 -8.67
CA THR A 44 2.33 5.86 -9.97
C THR A 44 1.49 6.75 -10.89
N ASP A 45 0.18 6.82 -10.65
CA ASP A 45 -0.78 7.72 -11.30
C ASP A 45 -1.90 8.09 -10.31
N TYR A 46 -2.82 9.00 -10.67
CA TYR A 46 -3.94 9.41 -9.82
C TYR A 46 -4.80 8.24 -9.33
N GLU A 47 -4.96 7.19 -10.15
CA GLU A 47 -5.72 5.99 -9.82
C GLU A 47 -4.87 4.71 -9.93
N LYS A 48 -3.53 4.80 -9.97
CA LYS A 48 -2.68 3.60 -10.13
C LYS A 48 -1.69 3.45 -9.00
N PHE A 49 -1.64 2.24 -8.46
CA PHE A 49 -0.83 1.90 -7.30
C PHE A 49 -0.08 0.60 -7.54
N ASP A 50 1.22 0.63 -7.36
CA ASP A 50 2.03 -0.59 -7.24
C ASP A 50 2.09 -0.97 -5.76
N VAL A 51 1.73 -2.22 -5.46
CA VAL A 51 1.62 -2.75 -4.11
C VAL A 51 2.64 -3.86 -3.95
N TYR A 52 3.70 -3.59 -3.20
CA TYR A 52 4.73 -4.55 -2.87
C TYR A 52 4.48 -5.13 -1.49
N MET A 53 4.53 -6.46 -1.35
CA MET A 53 4.32 -7.16 -0.09
C MET A 53 5.36 -8.25 0.10
N VAL A 54 5.82 -8.39 1.34
CA VAL A 54 6.44 -9.60 1.86
C VAL A 54 5.38 -10.29 2.70
N VAL A 55 4.99 -11.49 2.28
CA VAL A 55 3.96 -12.31 2.92
C VAL A 55 4.65 -13.48 3.60
N ASP A 56 4.16 -13.89 4.76
CA ASP A 56 4.65 -15.08 5.46
C ASP A 56 4.52 -16.32 4.56
N ASP A 57 5.53 -17.19 4.57
CA ASP A 57 5.59 -18.35 3.67
C ASP A 57 4.47 -19.38 3.94
N GLU A 58 3.83 -19.32 5.13
CA GLU A 58 2.70 -20.18 5.49
C GLU A 58 1.36 -19.71 4.89
N GLU A 59 1.29 -18.50 4.34
CA GLU A 59 0.05 -17.84 3.91
C GLU A 59 -0.22 -17.94 2.40
N ASP A 60 -1.50 -17.98 2.02
CA ASP A 60 -1.92 -18.04 0.61
C ASP A 60 -1.95 -16.64 -0.03
N ILE A 61 -0.98 -16.37 -0.90
CA ILE A 61 -0.85 -15.11 -1.65
C ILE A 61 -2.16 -14.70 -2.38
N PRO A 62 -2.82 -15.59 -3.16
CA PRO A 62 -4.13 -15.33 -3.73
C PRO A 62 -5.19 -14.84 -2.73
N GLU A 63 -5.26 -15.42 -1.53
CA GLU A 63 -6.18 -15.00 -0.47
C GLU A 63 -5.85 -13.60 0.04
N VAL A 64 -4.58 -13.32 0.34
CA VAL A 64 -4.12 -11.97 0.75
C VAL A 64 -4.50 -10.92 -0.30
N GLN A 65 -4.25 -11.20 -1.58
CA GLN A 65 -4.59 -10.29 -2.67
C GLN A 65 -6.12 -10.08 -2.79
N MET A 66 -6.91 -11.13 -2.63
CA MET A 66 -8.36 -11.06 -2.66
C MET A 66 -8.91 -10.22 -1.50
N LEU A 67 -8.40 -10.44 -0.28
CA LEU A 67 -8.81 -9.69 0.91
C LEU A 67 -8.47 -8.20 0.77
N PHE A 68 -7.29 -7.87 0.25
CA PHE A 68 -6.92 -6.48 -0.02
C PHE A 68 -7.94 -5.79 -0.92
N LYS A 69 -8.26 -6.39 -2.07
CA LYS A 69 -9.24 -5.83 -3.02
C LYS A 69 -10.62 -5.68 -2.37
N LYS A 70 -11.08 -6.72 -1.66
CA LYS A 70 -12.39 -6.71 -0.97
C LYS A 70 -12.49 -5.60 0.08
N LEU A 71 -11.41 -5.35 0.82
CA LEU A 71 -11.36 -4.30 1.84
C LEU A 71 -11.27 -2.90 1.22
N CYS A 72 -10.51 -2.73 0.13
CA CYS A 72 -10.53 -1.50 -0.66
C CYS A 72 -11.93 -1.19 -1.18
N ASP A 73 -12.63 -2.18 -1.76
CA ASP A 73 -14.00 -2.02 -2.25
C ASP A 73 -14.97 -1.64 -1.13
N LYS A 74 -14.89 -2.31 0.03
CA LYS A 74 -15.70 -2.03 1.21
C LYS A 74 -15.53 -0.60 1.71
N ASP A 75 -14.30 -0.11 1.70
CA ASP A 75 -13.95 1.23 2.15
C ASP A 75 -14.03 2.29 1.05
N GLN A 76 -14.50 1.91 -0.15
CA GLN A 76 -14.64 2.78 -1.31
C GLN A 76 -13.31 3.43 -1.73
N ILE A 77 -12.19 2.74 -1.50
CA ILE A 77 -10.87 3.16 -1.94
C ILE A 77 -10.75 2.80 -3.42
N ARG A 78 -10.76 3.81 -4.27
CA ARG A 78 -10.65 3.65 -5.73
C ARG A 78 -9.19 3.59 -6.16
N GLY A 79 -8.89 2.67 -7.08
CA GLY A 79 -7.58 2.55 -7.71
C GLY A 79 -7.41 1.22 -8.43
N GLU A 80 -6.55 1.21 -9.43
CA GLU A 80 -5.95 0.04 -10.04
C GLU A 80 -4.71 -0.35 -9.23
N PHE A 81 -4.70 -1.59 -8.72
CA PHE A 81 -3.64 -2.10 -7.88
C PHE A 81 -2.86 -3.21 -8.61
N THR A 82 -1.56 -2.99 -8.80
CA THR A 82 -0.62 -3.97 -9.36
C THR A 82 0.17 -4.59 -8.21
N PHE A 83 0.00 -5.89 -7.97
CA PHE A 83 0.63 -6.57 -6.83
C PHE A 83 1.95 -7.22 -7.22
N SER A 84 2.96 -7.06 -6.36
CA SER A 84 4.25 -7.74 -6.44
C SER A 84 4.58 -8.34 -5.07
N PHE A 85 4.78 -9.65 -5.04
CA PHE A 85 5.17 -10.39 -3.83
C PHE A 85 6.67 -10.67 -3.91
N VAL A 86 7.41 -10.25 -2.89
CA VAL A 86 8.88 -10.28 -2.87
C VAL A 86 9.37 -10.82 -1.53
N ASP A 87 10.60 -11.34 -1.51
CA ASP A 87 11.19 -11.91 -0.30
C ASP A 87 11.59 -10.83 0.72
N TYR A 88 11.90 -9.62 0.26
CA TYR A 88 12.37 -8.54 1.12
C TYR A 88 12.21 -7.15 0.47
N LEU A 89 11.85 -6.15 1.30
CA LEU A 89 11.84 -4.74 0.91
C LEU A 89 12.98 -3.96 1.58
N TYR A 90 13.85 -3.41 0.74
CA TYR A 90 15.02 -2.67 1.21
C TYR A 90 14.64 -1.26 1.72
N PRO A 91 15.05 -0.89 2.94
CA PRO A 91 14.94 0.49 3.42
C PRO A 91 15.70 1.47 2.53
N SER A 92 15.27 2.73 2.52
CA SER A 92 15.99 3.79 1.80
C SER A 92 17.41 3.96 2.34
N GLU A 93 18.41 3.95 1.46
CA GLU A 93 19.82 4.15 1.82
C GLU A 93 20.06 5.50 2.53
N LYS A 94 19.26 6.52 2.21
CA LYS A 94 19.41 7.87 2.79
C LYS A 94 18.86 7.96 4.21
N THR A 95 17.74 7.28 4.48
CA THR A 95 17.01 7.44 5.75
C THR A 95 17.12 6.23 6.67
N GLY A 96 17.60 5.09 6.15
CA GLY A 96 17.59 3.79 6.82
C GLY A 96 16.18 3.26 7.09
N LYS A 97 15.13 3.87 6.53
CA LYS A 97 13.73 3.53 6.79
C LYS A 97 13.03 3.06 5.51
N LEU A 98 12.21 2.03 5.64
CA LEU A 98 11.28 1.63 4.60
C LEU A 98 10.07 2.56 4.68
N ALA A 99 9.78 3.28 3.60
CA ALA A 99 8.56 4.07 3.48
C ALA A 99 7.41 3.14 3.08
N TRP A 100 6.34 3.14 3.88
CA TRP A 100 5.14 2.34 3.61
C TRP A 100 4.32 2.88 2.44
N PHE A 101 4.38 4.19 2.22
CA PHE A 101 3.77 4.83 1.07
C PHE A 101 4.73 5.83 0.43
N CYS A 102 4.70 5.90 -0.89
CA CYS A 102 5.41 6.86 -1.71
C CYS A 102 4.51 7.31 -2.87
N SER A 103 4.56 8.57 -3.25
CA SER A 103 3.99 9.03 -4.51
C SER A 103 5.11 9.41 -5.47
N THR A 104 5.11 8.83 -6.67
CA THR A 104 6.04 9.22 -7.76
C THR A 104 5.42 10.25 -8.70
N MET A 105 4.21 10.73 -8.39
CA MET A 105 3.56 11.82 -9.10
C MET A 105 4.48 13.04 -9.05
N LYS A 106 4.91 13.52 -10.23
CA LYS A 106 5.64 14.80 -10.30
C LYS A 106 4.68 15.89 -9.85
N GLY A 107 5.03 16.59 -8.78
CA GLY A 107 4.30 17.78 -8.34
C GLY A 107 4.15 18.74 -9.52
N VAL A 108 2.91 19.14 -9.78
CA VAL A 108 2.57 20.18 -10.77
C VAL A 108 3.09 21.52 -10.30
#